data_AF-A0A5N4D0W4-F1
#
_entry.id   AF-A0A5N4D0W4-F1
#
_cell.length_a   1.000
_cell.length_b   1.000
_cell.length_c   1.000
_cell.angle_alpha   90.00
_cell.angle_beta   90.00
_cell.angle_gamma   90.00
#
_symmetry.space_group_name_H-M   'P 1'
#
loop_
_entity.id
_entity.type
_entity.pdbx_description
1 polymer ?
#
loop_
_entity_poly.entity_id
_entity_poly.type
_entity_poly.pdbx_seq_one_letter_code
_entity_poly.pdbx_strand_id
1 'polypeptide(L)'
;MFKNEYQGGAFVEIFSAQGKNPGAKWKILGSPSVIWKEFDKEVKSFVFILEGSSQTNKIQLPKENKQILRKVHNSVLFVPRLQ
;
A
#
# COMPACT_ATOMS: atom_id res chain seq x y z
N MET A 1 -1.52 -11.41 -9.57
CA MET A 1 -0.63 -10.97 -8.48
C MET A 1 -0.77 -11.93 -7.29
N PHE A 2 0.29 -12.21 -6.50
CA PHE A 2 0.35 -13.15 -5.35
C PHE A 2 0.36 -14.67 -5.62
N LYS A 3 0.41 -15.14 -6.88
CA LYS A 3 0.37 -16.59 -7.19
C LYS A 3 1.53 -17.40 -6.59
N ASN A 4 2.68 -16.76 -6.36
CA ASN A 4 3.91 -17.39 -5.86
C ASN A 4 4.37 -16.81 -4.52
N GLU A 5 3.59 -15.93 -3.90
CA GLU A 5 3.90 -15.41 -2.56
C GLU A 5 3.28 -16.32 -1.51
N TYR A 6 3.98 -16.56 -0.40
CA TYR A 6 3.48 -17.39 0.68
C TYR A 6 2.24 -16.74 1.31
N GLN A 7 1.10 -17.43 1.24
CA GLN A 7 -0.19 -16.96 1.79
C GLN A 7 -0.70 -17.89 2.91
N GLY A 8 0.16 -18.74 3.49
CA GLY A 8 -0.23 -19.71 4.52
C GLY A 8 -0.25 -19.16 5.95
N GLY A 9 0.12 -17.89 6.15
CA GLY A 9 0.03 -17.23 7.45
C GLY A 9 -1.39 -16.77 7.78
N ALA A 10 -1.64 -16.38 9.03
CA ALA A 10 -2.94 -15.86 9.49
C ALA A 10 -3.37 -14.57 8.77
N PHE A 11 -2.43 -13.86 8.14
CA PHE A 11 -2.66 -12.67 7.34
C PHE A 11 -1.65 -12.59 6.20
N VAL A 12 -2.02 -11.88 5.14
CA VAL A 12 -1.13 -11.53 4.01
C VAL A 12 -0.91 -10.03 4.06
N GLU A 13 0.35 -9.61 4.21
CA GLU A 13 0.70 -8.19 4.15
C GLU A 13 0.66 -7.71 2.69
N ILE A 14 -0.29 -6.83 2.36
CA ILE A 14 -0.49 -6.32 0.99
C ILE A 14 0.30 -5.02 0.75
N PHE A 15 0.55 -4.27 1.82
CA PHE A 15 1.28 -3.01 1.80
C PHE A 15 2.13 -2.88 3.05
N SER A 16 3.38 -2.44 2.88
CA SER A 16 4.27 -2.05 3.97
C SER A 16 4.98 -0.77 3.60
N ALA A 17 5.06 0.19 4.52
CA ALA A 17 5.89 1.38 4.37
C ALA A 17 7.39 1.05 4.60
N GLN A 18 7.70 -0.17 5.02
CA GLN A 18 9.07 -0.66 5.23
C GLN A 18 9.76 -1.04 3.91
N GLY A 19 11.10 -1.10 3.93
CA GLY A 19 11.90 -1.40 2.74
C GLY A 19 12.19 -0.20 1.83
N LYS A 20 12.84 -0.46 0.68
CA LYS A 20 13.37 0.59 -0.21
C LYS A 20 12.30 1.31 -1.06
N ASN A 21 11.27 0.61 -1.53
CA ASN A 21 10.27 1.20 -2.42
C ASN A 21 8.86 0.63 -2.17
N PRO A 22 8.10 1.18 -1.20
CA PRO A 22 6.75 0.71 -0.85
C PRO A 22 5.75 0.88 -2.00
N GLY A 23 5.97 1.83 -2.91
CA GLY A 23 5.12 2.09 -4.07
C GLY A 23 5.37 1.17 -5.28
N ALA A 24 6.39 0.31 -5.26
CA ALA A 24 6.81 -0.43 -6.46
C ALA A 24 5.70 -1.30 -7.09
N LYS A 25 4.91 -1.96 -6.23
CA LYS A 25 3.79 -2.85 -6.60
C LYS A 25 2.49 -2.09 -6.88
N TRP A 26 2.42 -0.80 -6.57
CA TRP A 26 1.21 0.01 -6.65
C TRP A 26 1.26 0.96 -7.84
N LYS A 27 0.10 1.21 -8.44
CA LYS A 27 -0.05 2.32 -9.39
C LYS A 27 -0.39 3.56 -8.59
N ILE A 28 0.47 4.57 -8.66
CA ILE A 28 0.25 5.86 -8.04
C ILE A 28 -0.40 6.77 -9.10
N LEU A 29 -1.55 7.32 -8.76
CA LEU A 29 -2.28 8.33 -9.53
C LEU A 29 -2.12 9.65 -8.76
N GLY A 30 -1.63 10.69 -9.42
CA GLY A 30 -1.33 11.98 -8.81
C GLY A 30 0.10 12.45 -9.12
N SER A 31 0.47 13.61 -8.56
CA SER A 31 1.83 14.14 -8.68
C SER A 31 2.80 13.35 -7.79
N PRO A 32 4.03 13.03 -8.25
CA PRO A 32 5.04 12.39 -7.40
C PRO A 32 5.38 13.20 -6.14
N SER A 33 5.18 14.52 -6.18
CA SER A 33 5.45 15.42 -5.04
C SER A 33 4.47 15.25 -3.88
N VAL A 34 3.32 14.62 -4.11
CA VAL A 34 2.30 14.43 -3.06
C VAL A 34 2.43 13.08 -2.34
N ILE A 35 3.41 12.26 -2.72
CA ILE A 35 3.63 10.95 -2.12
C ILE A 35 5.08 10.82 -1.65
N TRP A 36 5.26 10.52 -0.37
CA TRP A 36 6.58 10.32 0.19
C TRP A 36 6.56 9.35 1.35
N LYS A 37 7.77 8.94 1.75
CA LYS A 37 8.01 8.09 2.91
C LYS A 37 8.67 8.93 3.99
N GLU A 38 8.14 8.86 5.20
CA GLU A 38 8.63 9.63 6.33
C GLU A 38 8.82 8.71 7.54
N PHE A 39 9.81 8.99 8.39
CA PHE A 39 9.96 8.32 9.68
C PHE A 39 9.16 9.07 10.73
N ASP A 40 8.05 8.49 11.16
CA ASP A 40 7.23 9.06 12.20
C ASP A 40 7.79 8.66 13.57
N LYS A 41 8.11 9.66 14.40
CA LYS A 41 8.76 9.47 15.70
C LYS A 41 7.80 8.90 16.76
N GLU A 42 6.50 9.12 16.62
CA GLU A 42 5.50 8.63 17.59
C GLU A 42 5.30 7.13 17.45
N VAL A 43 5.14 6.64 16.21
CA VAL A 43 5.06 5.20 15.92
C VAL A 43 6.43 4.54 15.76
N LYS A 44 7.52 5.31 15.81
CA LYS A 44 8.90 4.85 15.63
C LYS A 44 9.08 3.96 14.40
N SER A 45 8.38 4.30 13.32
CA SER A 45 8.35 3.51 12.09
C SER A 45 8.25 4.43 10.88
N PHE A 46 8.60 3.89 9.73
CA PHE A 46 8.29 4.56 8.48
C PHE A 46 6.80 4.50 8.18
N VAL A 47 6.25 5.63 7.78
CA VAL A 47 4.90 5.80 7.24
C VAL A 47 4.99 6.21 5.78
N PHE A 48 3.95 5.87 5.03
CA PHE A 48 3.83 6.26 3.63
C PHE A 48 2.67 7.23 3.51
N ILE A 49 2.99 8.45 3.12
CA ILE A 49 2.06 9.57 3.15
C ILE A 49 1.64 9.85 1.70
N LEU A 50 0.32 9.98 1.52
CA LEU A 50 -0.29 10.45 0.29
C LEU A 50 -1.12 11.68 0.64
N GLU A 51 -0.64 12.85 0.24
CA GLU A 51 -1.30 14.12 0.52
C GLU A 51 -2.14 14.60 -0.68
N GLY A 52 -3.12 15.46 -0.42
CA GLY A 52 -3.93 16.14 -1.42
C GLY A 52 -5.30 15.51 -1.67
N SER A 53 -5.93 15.85 -2.81
CA SER A 53 -7.32 15.51 -3.08
C SER A 53 -7.50 14.02 -3.33
N SER A 54 -8.47 13.40 -2.63
CA SER A 54 -8.86 12.00 -2.84
C SER A 54 -9.44 11.72 -4.22
N GLN A 55 -9.76 12.75 -5.01
CA GLN A 55 -10.24 12.58 -6.39
C GLN A 55 -9.08 12.31 -7.36
N THR A 56 -7.95 12.99 -7.17
CA THR A 56 -6.79 12.95 -8.09
C THR A 56 -5.64 12.12 -7.56
N ASN A 57 -5.52 12.00 -6.23
CA ASN A 57 -4.41 11.34 -5.55
C ASN A 57 -4.89 10.01 -4.97
N LYS A 58 -4.49 8.90 -5.62
CA LYS A 58 -4.89 7.54 -5.23
C LYS A 58 -3.75 6.55 -5.45
N ILE A 59 -3.70 5.52 -4.63
CA ILE A 59 -2.89 4.32 -4.89
C ILE A 59 -3.80 3.16 -5.28
N GLN A 60 -3.41 2.43 -6.32
CA GLN A 60 -4.19 1.31 -6.85
C GLN A 60 -3.35 0.04 -6.91
N LEU A 61 -3.95 -1.06 -6.45
CA LEU A 61 -3.46 -2.41 -6.66
C LEU A 61 -4.55 -3.21 -7.39
N PRO A 62 -4.24 -3.97 -8.45
CA PRO A 62 -2.91 -4.17 -9.01
C PRO A 62 -2.44 -2.98 -9.87
N LYS A 63 -1.12 -2.88 -10.07
CA LYS A 63 -0.50 -1.80 -10.85
C LYS A 63 -1.00 -1.75 -12.31
N GLU A 64 -1.30 -2.91 -12.86
CA GLU A 64 -1.83 -3.07 -14.21
C GLU A 64 -3.26 -3.61 -14.16
N ASN A 65 -4.15 -3.00 -14.95
CA ASN A 65 -5.57 -3.39 -14.99
C ASN A 65 -5.80 -4.82 -15.51
N LYS A 66 -4.82 -5.42 -16.20
CA LYS A 66 -4.91 -6.81 -16.70
C LYS A 66 -4.56 -7.85 -15.63
N GLN A 67 -4.02 -7.44 -14.49
CA GLN A 67 -3.71 -8.36 -13.41
C GLN A 67 -4.91 -8.53 -12.50
N ILE A 68 -5.24 -9.77 -12.15
CA ILE A 68 -6.28 -10.06 -11.16
C ILE A 68 -5.62 -10.24 -9.79
N LEU A 69 -6.18 -9.54 -8.80
CA LEU A 69 -5.92 -9.78 -7.39
C LEU A 69 -6.64 -11.08 -7.01
N ARG A 70 -5.91 -12.20 -7.04
CA ARG A 70 -6.45 -13.47 -6.54
C ARG A 70 -6.38 -13.43 -5.01
N LYS A 71 -7.48 -13.00 -4.38
CA LYS A 71 -7.62 -13.01 -2.93
C LYS A 71 -7.79 -14.46 -2.46
N VAL A 72 -6.98 -14.88 -1.49
CA VAL A 72 -7.18 -16.13 -0.74
C VAL A 72 -7.99 -15.87 0.54
N HIS A 73 -8.04 -14.61 1.01
CA HIS A 73 -8.74 -14.20 2.22
C HIS A 73 -9.96 -13.33 1.90
N ASN A 74 -11.06 -13.55 2.63
CA ASN A 74 -12.35 -12.87 2.42
C ASN A 74 -12.40 -11.45 3.02
N SER A 75 -11.47 -11.11 3.92
CA SER A 75 -11.41 -9.83 4.62
C SER A 75 -10.16 -9.03 4.28
N VAL A 76 -10.30 -7.71 4.22
CA VAL A 76 -9.19 -6.76 4.12
C VAL A 76 -9.19 -5.94 5.39
N LEU A 77 -8.10 -6.02 6.16
CA LEU A 77 -7.88 -5.18 7.32
C LEU A 77 -7.05 -3.97 6.90
N PHE A 78 -7.62 -2.77 7.04
CA PHE A 78 -6.87 -1.53 6.97
C PHE A 78 -6.74 -1.00 8.39
N VAL A 79 -5.52 -0.67 8.81
CA VAL A 79 -5.25 -0.10 10.13
C VAL A 79 -4.86 1.37 9.90
N PRO A 80 -5.84 2.28 9.73
CA PRO A 80 -5.55 3.70 9.64
C PRO A 80 -5.09 4.22 11.00
N ARG A 81 -4.19 5.20 10.98
CA ARG A 81 -3.99 6.07 12.15
C ARG A 81 -5.18 7.03 12.21
N LEU A 82 -5.96 6.96 13.28
CA LEU A 82 -6.88 8.03 13.65
C LEU A 82 -6.03 9.14 14.29
N GLN A 83 -6.05 10.33 13.71
CA GLN A 83 -5.58 11.55 14.38
C GLN A 83 -6.63 12.01 15.39
#